data_AF-A0A7L1DNQ1-F1
#
_entry.id   AF-A0A7L1DNQ1-F1
#
_cell.length_a   1.000
_cell.length_b   1.000
_cell.length_c   1.000
_cell.angle_alpha   90.00
_cell.angle_beta   90.00
_cell.angle_gamma   90.00
#
_symmetry.space_group_name_H-M   'P 1'
#
loop_
_entity.id
_entity.type
_entity.pdbx_description
1 polymer ?
#
loop_
_entity_poly.entity_id
_entity_poly.type
_entity_poly.pdbx_seq_one_letter_code
_entity_poly.pdbx_strand_id
1 'polypeptide(L)'
;RSIGGFVLGLALASIYGALVLLVQGHNVWYCLIITVILGAGLGLGMAFSMKTRMIVLLALPHFFTREGKMLVVMLALCMTMQGPGTNVLQNISQLAKALSCGAELAQNQTAERLRRAKEPLLNLQNKIKEIGQNAKVVGDRVRKFVRSIMDSTRHVARSLRSVWLWLAKIGSVCNRELGTPYASCIRYIDQTKDSCERTLPLLFHLCYVVLGFRIICKVVDILQYLFCIIPQYIQTFVQANIGNPITATLNRVREEFVFNISVVHHFHISLNASKSLGQVSLDMMEAVHQHMEPYHRSLEVFSYISVLAILYLGFQAIRYRRRYLWDDTFDNVYITRNFVELDLRCAEKGRPTVLPLTARERGRYIPPAALWLSKKERRQYGIQVMGFLRHVLLGLSIILADYGIFWLLDLFRHQLSGEIISRAPSMMTVNVSGTGYTSEIFQDLVSAFNMLQEGKVSVLSQVCLIEPVEPDHSTYITIGILYGLWLFITIFGSYMARLRQAVCAAYYPSREKERMAFLHSIILARRDWLAAALRRGGTRSMDNGGKSKLFLILISR
;
A
#
# COMPACT_ATOMS: atom_id res chain seq x y z
N ARG A 1 -26.11 65.46 -6.77
CA ARG A 1 -24.86 64.80 -7.21
C ARG A 1 -24.00 64.57 -5.97
N SER A 2 -23.27 63.46 -5.88
CA SER A 2 -22.54 63.06 -4.66
C SER A 2 -21.09 62.70 -4.98
N ILE A 3 -20.15 63.61 -4.72
CA ILE A 3 -18.71 63.36 -4.97
C ILE A 3 -18.22 62.17 -4.13
N GLY A 4 -18.57 62.13 -2.83
CA GLY A 4 -18.24 60.98 -1.98
C GLY A 4 -18.89 59.67 -2.44
N GLY A 5 -20.02 59.74 -3.15
CA GLY A 5 -20.66 58.56 -3.74
C GLY A 5 -19.85 58.01 -4.92
N PHE A 6 -19.39 58.90 -5.79
CA PHE A 6 -18.52 58.57 -6.92
C PHE A 6 -17.22 57.89 -6.46
N VAL A 7 -16.52 58.51 -5.49
CA VAL A 7 -15.27 57.98 -4.94
C VAL A 7 -15.47 56.61 -4.29
N LEU A 8 -16.54 56.45 -3.50
CA LEU A 8 -16.87 55.15 -2.89
C LEU A 8 -17.18 54.08 -3.95
N GLY A 9 -17.91 54.44 -5.01
CA GLY A 9 -18.22 53.52 -6.12
C GLY A 9 -16.95 53.04 -6.84
N LEU A 10 -16.01 53.93 -7.13
CA LEU A 10 -14.72 53.58 -7.73
C LEU A 10 -13.85 52.73 -6.79
N ALA A 11 -13.80 53.07 -5.51
CA ALA A 11 -13.05 52.31 -4.52
C ALA A 11 -13.56 50.86 -4.41
N LEU A 12 -14.89 50.67 -4.37
CA LEU A 12 -15.48 49.33 -4.31
C LEU A 12 -15.19 48.50 -5.58
N ALA A 13 -15.25 49.11 -6.75
CA ALA A 13 -14.91 48.43 -8.00
C ALA A 13 -13.43 48.05 -8.06
N SER A 14 -12.54 48.92 -7.57
CA SER A 14 -11.09 48.67 -7.51
C SER A 14 -10.76 47.55 -6.53
N ILE A 15 -11.39 47.53 -5.35
CA ILE A 15 -11.23 46.44 -4.36
C ILE A 15 -11.69 45.11 -4.93
N TYR A 16 -12.84 45.06 -5.61
CA TYR A 16 -13.31 43.85 -6.27
C TYR A 16 -12.33 43.38 -7.36
N GLY A 17 -11.82 44.32 -8.15
CA GLY A 17 -10.76 44.08 -9.13
C GLY A 17 -9.51 43.43 -8.59
N ALA A 18 -8.96 44.04 -7.54
CA ALA A 18 -7.78 43.52 -6.85
C ALA A 18 -8.04 42.13 -6.27
N LEU A 19 -9.24 41.88 -5.73
CA LEU A 19 -9.63 40.56 -5.22
C LEU A 19 -9.66 39.51 -6.34
N VAL A 20 -10.26 39.82 -7.48
CA VAL A 20 -10.32 38.90 -8.64
C VAL A 20 -8.91 38.64 -9.18
N LEU A 21 -8.08 39.68 -9.31
CA LEU A 21 -6.71 39.56 -9.81
C LEU A 21 -5.83 38.72 -8.86
N LEU A 22 -5.80 39.06 -7.57
CA LEU A 22 -4.87 38.47 -6.60
C LEU A 22 -5.30 37.07 -6.13
N VAL A 23 -6.60 36.81 -6.07
CA VAL A 23 -7.10 35.54 -5.51
C VAL A 23 -7.52 34.55 -6.59
N GLN A 24 -8.04 35.00 -7.74
CA GLN A 24 -8.51 34.10 -8.80
C GLN A 24 -7.49 33.94 -9.94
N GLY A 25 -6.36 34.65 -9.91
CA GLY A 25 -5.26 34.50 -10.88
C GLY A 25 -5.67 34.70 -12.34
N HIS A 26 -6.79 35.39 -12.60
CA HIS A 26 -7.32 35.57 -13.95
C HIS A 26 -6.42 36.50 -14.78
N ASN A 27 -6.55 36.40 -16.10
CA ASN A 27 -5.82 37.26 -17.03
C ASN A 27 -6.02 38.74 -16.66
N VAL A 28 -4.89 39.47 -16.58
CA VAL A 28 -4.84 40.89 -16.19
C VAL A 28 -5.81 41.73 -17.02
N TRP A 29 -5.94 41.44 -18.32
CA TRP A 29 -6.86 42.13 -19.22
C TRP A 29 -8.34 41.94 -18.87
N TYR A 30 -8.72 40.72 -18.50
CA TYR A 30 -10.09 40.43 -18.07
C TYR A 30 -10.44 41.20 -16.79
N CYS A 31 -9.51 41.21 -15.81
CA CYS A 31 -9.67 41.95 -14.57
C CYS A 31 -9.78 43.46 -14.81
N LEU A 32 -8.95 44.01 -15.71
CA LEU A 32 -8.96 45.43 -16.05
C LEU A 32 -10.28 45.84 -16.73
N ILE A 33 -10.77 45.05 -17.70
CA ILE A 33 -12.03 45.34 -18.39
C ILE A 33 -13.20 45.34 -17.40
N ILE A 34 -13.29 44.32 -16.54
CA ILE A 34 -14.39 44.23 -15.54
C ILE A 34 -14.33 45.37 -14.53
N THR A 35 -13.13 45.72 -14.04
CA THR A 35 -12.99 46.81 -13.07
C THR A 35 -13.36 48.16 -13.65
N VAL A 36 -13.00 48.43 -14.90
CA VAL A 36 -13.37 49.68 -15.58
C VAL A 36 -14.88 49.75 -15.81
N ILE A 37 -15.50 48.66 -16.31
CA ILE A 37 -16.95 48.61 -16.54
C ILE A 37 -17.72 48.76 -15.21
N LEU A 38 -17.32 48.00 -14.19
CA LEU A 38 -17.92 48.04 -12.86
C LEU A 38 -17.69 49.41 -12.20
N GLY A 39 -16.51 50.00 -12.37
CA GLY A 39 -16.13 51.32 -11.86
C GLY A 39 -16.94 52.43 -12.50
N ALA A 40 -17.14 52.40 -13.83
CA ALA A 40 -18.00 53.34 -14.53
C ALA A 40 -19.46 53.21 -14.05
N GLY A 41 -19.99 51.99 -13.99
CA GLY A 41 -21.37 51.72 -13.57
C GLY A 41 -21.65 52.09 -12.11
N LEU A 42 -20.84 51.60 -11.17
CA LEU A 42 -20.97 51.92 -9.74
C LEU A 42 -20.62 53.38 -9.46
N GLY A 43 -19.54 53.90 -10.02
CA GLY A 43 -19.10 55.29 -9.83
C GLY A 43 -20.18 56.28 -10.28
N LEU A 44 -20.59 56.21 -11.54
CA LEU A 44 -21.62 57.11 -12.09
C LEU A 44 -22.99 56.87 -11.42
N GLY A 45 -23.35 55.60 -11.18
CA GLY A 45 -24.59 55.24 -10.49
C GLY A 45 -24.68 55.85 -9.09
N MET A 46 -23.61 55.75 -8.30
CA MET A 46 -23.52 56.34 -6.96
C MET A 46 -23.46 57.87 -6.98
N ALA A 47 -22.90 58.48 -8.03
CA ALA A 47 -22.77 59.92 -8.18
C ALA A 47 -24.12 60.60 -8.47
N PHE A 48 -24.92 60.01 -9.35
CA PHE A 48 -26.13 60.64 -9.90
C PHE A 48 -27.44 60.06 -9.35
N SER A 49 -27.50 58.78 -8.96
CA SER A 49 -28.75 58.12 -8.52
C SER A 49 -28.82 57.94 -7.01
N MET A 50 -29.78 58.64 -6.37
CA MET A 50 -30.13 58.45 -4.96
C MET A 50 -30.53 56.99 -4.64
N LYS A 51 -31.29 56.35 -5.54
CA LYS A 51 -31.76 54.98 -5.35
C LYS A 51 -30.61 53.98 -5.39
N THR A 52 -29.71 54.13 -6.36
CA THR A 52 -28.52 53.28 -6.50
C THR A 52 -27.62 53.44 -5.27
N ARG A 53 -27.40 54.70 -4.85
CA ARG A 53 -26.61 55.01 -3.66
C ARG A 53 -27.13 54.35 -2.38
N MET A 54 -28.43 54.42 -2.16
CA MET A 54 -29.05 53.75 -1.01
C MET A 54 -28.88 52.23 -1.08
N ILE A 55 -29.09 51.61 -2.25
CA ILE A 55 -28.99 50.15 -2.40
C ILE A 55 -27.56 49.67 -2.13
N VAL A 56 -26.55 50.37 -2.68
CA VAL A 56 -25.14 50.02 -2.47
C VAL A 56 -24.75 50.21 -1.00
N LEU A 57 -25.10 51.33 -0.37
CA LEU A 57 -24.84 51.56 1.05
C LEU A 57 -25.54 50.53 1.95
N LEU A 58 -26.70 50.01 1.53
CA LEU A 58 -27.41 48.96 2.24
C LEU A 58 -26.84 47.56 1.94
N ALA A 59 -26.26 47.34 0.77
CA ALA A 59 -25.61 46.08 0.39
C ALA A 59 -24.27 45.87 1.11
N LEU A 60 -23.52 46.94 1.38
CA LEU A 60 -22.22 46.86 2.08
C LEU A 60 -22.30 46.13 3.42
N PRO A 61 -23.22 46.46 4.35
CA PRO A 61 -23.34 45.70 5.59
C PRO A 61 -23.79 44.25 5.39
N HIS A 62 -24.49 43.91 4.30
CA HIS A 62 -24.88 42.52 4.03
C HIS A 62 -23.68 41.62 3.74
N PHE A 63 -22.59 42.17 3.19
CA PHE A 63 -21.33 41.44 3.03
C PHE A 63 -20.78 40.96 4.39
N PHE A 64 -20.88 41.80 5.43
CA PHE A 64 -20.45 41.45 6.79
C PHE A 64 -21.46 40.59 7.57
N THR A 65 -22.49 40.05 6.92
CA THR A 65 -23.46 39.12 7.54
C THR A 65 -23.20 37.68 7.11
N ARG A 66 -24.14 36.77 7.39
CA ARG A 66 -24.05 35.34 7.04
C ARG A 66 -23.75 35.13 5.55
N GLU A 67 -24.32 35.94 4.66
CA GLU A 67 -24.22 35.74 3.22
C GLU A 67 -22.79 35.96 2.71
N GLY A 68 -22.18 37.12 2.98
CA GLY A 68 -20.80 37.37 2.56
C GLY A 68 -19.78 36.53 3.31
N LYS A 69 -20.06 36.18 4.58
CA LYS A 69 -19.24 35.23 5.34
C LYS A 69 -19.11 33.89 4.62
N MET A 70 -20.21 33.34 4.08
CA MET A 70 -20.16 32.07 3.35
C MET A 70 -19.22 32.14 2.15
N LEU A 71 -19.17 33.27 1.44
CA LEU A 71 -18.27 33.46 0.30
C LEU A 71 -16.80 33.45 0.74
N VAL A 72 -16.47 34.17 1.81
CA VAL A 72 -15.10 34.22 2.35
C VAL A 72 -14.66 32.83 2.86
N VAL A 73 -15.55 32.09 3.53
CA VAL A 73 -15.26 30.73 4.00
C VAL A 73 -15.01 29.78 2.84
N MET A 74 -15.86 29.81 1.81
CA MET A 74 -15.68 28.95 0.62
C MET A 74 -14.36 29.27 -0.09
N LEU A 75 -14.04 30.54 -0.25
CA LEU A 75 -12.79 30.98 -0.86
C LEU A 75 -11.57 30.51 -0.04
N ALA A 76 -11.60 30.69 1.28
CA ALA A 76 -10.53 30.24 2.17
C ALA A 76 -10.33 28.72 2.12
N LEU A 77 -11.42 27.94 2.08
CA LEU A 77 -11.35 26.47 1.95
C LEU A 77 -10.77 26.04 0.60
N CYS A 78 -11.22 26.65 -0.50
CA CYS A 78 -10.67 26.37 -1.83
C CYS A 78 -9.17 26.67 -1.89
N MET A 79 -8.74 27.84 -1.40
CA MET A 79 -7.32 28.22 -1.38
C MET A 79 -6.49 27.30 -0.46
N THR A 80 -7.03 26.87 0.67
CA THR A 80 -6.34 25.93 1.58
C THR A 80 -6.14 24.56 0.94
N MET A 81 -7.14 24.05 0.19
CA MET A 81 -7.02 22.78 -0.52
C MET A 81 -6.11 22.88 -1.73
N GLN A 82 -6.17 23.97 -2.49
CA GLN A 82 -5.35 24.15 -3.70
C GLN A 82 -3.90 24.56 -3.41
N GLY A 83 -3.63 25.28 -2.33
CA GLY A 83 -2.26 25.62 -1.93
C GLY A 83 -1.67 24.50 -1.06
N PRO A 84 -1.74 24.61 0.27
CA PRO A 84 -1.18 23.62 1.19
C PRO A 84 -1.62 22.17 0.91
N GLY A 85 -2.89 21.95 0.58
CA GLY A 85 -3.40 20.60 0.29
C GLY A 85 -2.78 19.96 -0.96
N THR A 86 -2.51 20.72 -2.01
CA THR A 86 -1.82 20.19 -3.20
C THR A 86 -0.34 19.98 -2.91
N ASN A 87 0.29 20.89 -2.16
CA ASN A 87 1.70 20.78 -1.82
C ASN A 87 1.99 19.53 -0.98
N VAL A 88 1.16 19.25 0.03
CA VAL A 88 1.17 17.98 0.78
C VAL A 88 1.11 16.79 -0.15
N LEU A 89 0.17 16.80 -1.10
CA LEU A 89 -0.07 15.66 -1.96
C LEU A 89 1.03 15.47 -3.01
N GLN A 90 1.63 16.56 -3.50
CA GLN A 90 2.82 16.55 -4.35
C GLN A 90 4.03 16.00 -3.60
N ASN A 91 4.25 16.42 -2.36
CA ASN A 91 5.32 15.91 -1.51
C ASN A 91 5.17 14.40 -1.22
N ILE A 92 3.95 13.93 -0.96
CA ILE A 92 3.66 12.49 -0.83
C ILE A 92 3.97 11.74 -2.14
N SER A 93 3.64 12.33 -3.29
CA SER A 93 3.97 11.76 -4.59
C SER A 93 5.48 11.69 -4.83
N GLN A 94 6.25 12.72 -4.43
CA GLN A 94 7.71 12.70 -4.52
C GLN A 94 8.32 11.60 -3.63
N LEU A 95 7.80 11.42 -2.42
CA LEU A 95 8.20 10.31 -1.55
C LEU A 95 7.91 8.95 -2.20
N ALA A 96 6.72 8.78 -2.79
CA ALA A 96 6.36 7.53 -3.45
C ALA A 96 7.27 7.22 -4.66
N LYS A 97 7.65 8.23 -5.45
CA LYS A 97 8.62 8.09 -6.54
C LYS A 97 9.99 7.66 -6.03
N ALA A 98 10.49 8.31 -4.98
CA ALA A 98 11.79 7.97 -4.40
C ALA A 98 11.82 6.54 -3.84
N LEU A 99 10.76 6.12 -3.15
CA LEU A 99 10.60 4.74 -2.66
C LEU A 99 10.53 3.72 -3.79
N SER A 100 9.80 4.04 -4.85
CA SER A 100 9.70 3.22 -6.05
C SER A 100 11.07 3.06 -6.76
N CYS A 101 11.79 4.17 -6.95
CA CYS A 101 13.15 4.17 -7.51
C CYS A 101 14.12 3.37 -6.64
N GLY A 102 14.08 3.56 -5.31
CA GLY A 102 14.92 2.81 -4.38
C GLY A 102 14.67 1.29 -4.42
N ALA A 103 13.40 0.88 -4.52
CA ALA A 103 13.04 -0.51 -4.69
C ALA A 103 13.53 -1.10 -6.02
N GLU A 104 13.46 -0.33 -7.13
CA GLU A 104 13.94 -0.77 -8.44
C GLU A 104 15.47 -0.89 -8.48
N LEU A 105 16.16 0.08 -7.88
CA LEU A 105 17.61 0.04 -7.73
C LEU A 105 18.05 -1.16 -6.89
N ALA A 106 17.39 -1.41 -5.77
CA ALA A 106 17.69 -2.56 -4.92
C ALA A 106 17.46 -3.89 -5.66
N GLN A 107 16.38 -3.98 -6.46
CA GLN A 107 16.09 -5.16 -7.26
C GLN A 107 17.16 -5.39 -8.35
N ASN A 108 17.52 -4.35 -9.10
CA ASN A 108 18.54 -4.43 -10.16
C ASN A 108 19.92 -4.79 -9.60
N GLN A 109 20.34 -4.18 -8.49
CA GLN A 109 21.60 -4.52 -7.81
C GLN A 109 21.61 -5.96 -7.29
N THR A 110 20.48 -6.43 -6.73
CA THR A 110 20.35 -7.81 -6.27
C THR A 110 20.42 -8.80 -7.44
N ALA A 111 19.75 -8.51 -8.55
CA ALA A 111 19.75 -9.34 -9.75
C ALA A 111 21.15 -9.41 -10.39
N GLU A 112 21.87 -8.29 -10.48
CA GLU A 112 23.24 -8.25 -11.01
C GLU A 112 24.20 -9.10 -10.17
N ARG A 113 24.10 -9.04 -8.85
CA ARG A 113 24.92 -9.87 -7.95
C ARG A 113 24.59 -11.34 -8.05
N LEU A 114 23.30 -11.68 -8.12
CA LEU A 114 22.88 -13.06 -8.30
C LEU A 114 23.40 -13.63 -9.63
N ARG A 115 23.48 -12.80 -10.68
CA ARG A 115 24.14 -13.17 -11.95
C ARG A 115 25.64 -13.37 -11.77
N ARG A 116 26.35 -12.47 -11.07
CA ARG A 116 27.80 -12.62 -10.81
C ARG A 116 28.13 -13.85 -9.95
N ALA A 117 27.30 -14.16 -8.96
CA ALA A 117 27.47 -15.37 -8.13
C ALA A 117 27.18 -16.68 -8.89
N LYS A 118 26.51 -16.61 -10.05
CA LYS A 118 26.20 -17.79 -10.88
C LYS A 118 27.45 -18.37 -11.55
N GLU A 119 28.38 -17.53 -11.98
CA GLU A 119 29.58 -17.95 -12.71
C GLU A 119 30.46 -18.95 -11.94
N PRO A 120 30.87 -18.70 -10.68
CA PRO A 120 31.63 -19.68 -9.90
C PRO A 120 30.84 -20.97 -9.64
N LEU A 121 29.51 -20.89 -9.50
CA LEU A 121 28.66 -22.08 -9.36
C LEU A 121 28.62 -22.95 -10.63
N LEU A 122 28.66 -22.33 -11.82
CA LEU A 122 28.77 -23.05 -13.09
C LEU A 122 30.15 -23.71 -13.24
N ASN A 123 31.22 -23.05 -12.79
CA ASN A 123 32.57 -23.64 -12.79
C ASN A 123 32.64 -24.86 -11.86
N LEU A 124 32.07 -24.76 -10.65
CA LEU A 124 31.95 -25.89 -9.73
C LEU A 124 31.20 -27.06 -10.36
N GLN A 125 30.08 -26.77 -11.05
CA GLN A 125 29.31 -27.79 -11.75
C GLN A 125 30.15 -28.53 -12.80
N ASN A 126 30.92 -27.79 -13.61
CA ASN A 126 31.78 -28.39 -14.63
C ASN A 126 32.84 -29.30 -14.03
N LYS A 127 33.46 -28.91 -12.91
CA LYS A 127 34.44 -29.75 -12.18
C LYS A 127 33.82 -31.03 -11.62
N ILE A 128 32.63 -30.96 -11.03
CA ILE A 128 31.92 -32.16 -10.54
C ILE A 128 31.58 -33.11 -11.70
N LYS A 129 31.17 -32.55 -12.84
CA LYS A 129 30.91 -33.33 -14.05
C LYS A 129 32.16 -34.02 -14.56
N GLU A 130 33.32 -33.35 -14.53
CA GLU A 130 34.61 -33.92 -14.93
C GLU A 130 35.04 -35.07 -14.00
N ILE A 131 34.93 -34.90 -12.67
CA ILE A 131 35.20 -35.97 -11.70
C ILE A 131 34.29 -37.17 -11.96
N GLY A 132 33.01 -36.90 -12.20
CA GLY A 132 32.03 -37.92 -12.56
C GLY A 132 32.38 -38.67 -13.84
N GLN A 133 32.85 -37.96 -14.88
CA GLN A 133 33.32 -38.55 -16.13
C GLN A 133 34.56 -39.42 -15.90
N ASN A 134 35.54 -38.95 -15.14
CA ASN A 134 36.74 -39.70 -14.80
C ASN A 134 36.40 -40.98 -14.01
N ALA A 135 35.50 -40.89 -13.03
CA ALA A 135 35.00 -42.05 -12.29
C ALA A 135 34.28 -43.05 -13.19
N LYS A 136 33.49 -42.56 -14.16
CA LYS A 136 32.85 -43.40 -15.17
C LYS A 136 33.87 -44.14 -16.04
N VAL A 137 34.94 -43.49 -16.49
CA VAL A 137 36.02 -44.13 -17.26
C VAL A 137 36.68 -45.26 -16.46
N VAL A 138 36.94 -45.03 -15.17
CA VAL A 138 37.48 -46.06 -14.26
C VAL A 138 36.48 -47.20 -14.08
N GLY A 139 35.21 -46.90 -13.80
CA GLY A 139 34.15 -47.90 -13.66
C GLY A 139 33.95 -48.75 -14.92
N ASP A 140 34.03 -48.13 -16.11
CA ASP A 140 33.94 -48.85 -17.39
C ASP A 140 35.14 -49.77 -17.62
N ARG A 141 36.34 -49.35 -17.21
CA ARG A 141 37.55 -50.20 -17.25
C ARG A 141 37.39 -51.41 -16.34
N VAL A 142 36.95 -51.22 -15.10
CA VAL A 142 36.68 -52.31 -14.14
C VAL A 142 35.59 -53.24 -14.68
N ARG A 143 34.50 -52.69 -15.21
CA ARG A 143 33.42 -53.47 -15.83
C ARG A 143 33.90 -54.31 -17.02
N LYS A 144 34.81 -53.77 -17.84
CA LYS A 144 35.40 -54.52 -18.97
C LYS A 144 36.29 -55.64 -18.47
N PHE A 145 37.08 -55.39 -17.42
CA PHE A 145 37.91 -56.41 -16.77
C PHE A 145 37.09 -57.53 -16.14
N VAL A 146 36.06 -57.20 -15.34
CA VAL A 146 35.15 -58.18 -14.73
C VAL A 146 34.41 -59.02 -15.79
N ARG A 147 33.99 -58.41 -16.92
CA ARG A 147 33.44 -59.15 -18.06
C ARG A 147 34.44 -60.13 -18.65
N SER A 148 35.68 -59.71 -18.87
CA SER A 148 36.75 -60.58 -19.37
C SER A 148 37.00 -61.80 -18.47
N ILE A 149 36.98 -61.60 -17.14
CA ILE A 149 37.07 -62.69 -16.17
C ILE A 149 35.87 -63.62 -16.28
N MET A 150 34.65 -63.06 -16.28
CA MET A 150 33.43 -63.86 -16.37
C MET A 150 33.37 -64.70 -17.65
N ASP A 151 33.81 -64.16 -18.78
CA ASP A 151 33.87 -64.89 -20.05
C ASP A 151 34.94 -66.00 -19.99
N SER A 152 36.11 -65.71 -19.43
CA SER A 152 37.18 -66.71 -19.23
C SER A 152 36.70 -67.85 -18.32
N THR A 153 36.07 -67.54 -17.18
CA THR A 153 35.49 -68.53 -16.28
C THR A 153 34.41 -69.35 -16.97
N ARG A 154 33.57 -68.72 -17.81
CA ARG A 154 32.56 -69.42 -18.61
C ARG A 154 33.19 -70.35 -19.65
N HIS A 155 34.31 -69.96 -20.27
CA HIS A 155 35.07 -70.84 -21.17
C HIS A 155 35.64 -72.05 -20.42
N VAL A 156 36.30 -71.84 -19.28
CA VAL A 156 36.84 -72.91 -18.44
C VAL A 156 35.73 -73.86 -17.97
N ALA A 157 34.59 -73.32 -17.51
CA ALA A 157 33.44 -74.12 -17.10
C ALA A 157 32.84 -74.94 -18.25
N ARG A 158 32.78 -74.39 -19.48
CA ARG A 158 32.34 -75.14 -20.67
C ARG A 158 33.31 -76.25 -21.03
N SER A 159 34.62 -75.99 -21.03
CA SER A 159 35.64 -77.01 -21.33
C SER A 159 35.65 -78.12 -20.29
N LEU A 160 35.60 -77.78 -18.99
CA LEU A 160 35.45 -78.76 -17.90
C LEU A 160 34.19 -79.60 -18.06
N ARG A 161 33.06 -78.99 -18.43
CA ARG A 161 31.81 -79.70 -18.69
C ARG A 161 31.97 -80.69 -19.85
N SER A 162 32.60 -80.30 -20.95
CA SER A 162 32.83 -81.18 -22.09
C SER A 162 33.76 -82.36 -21.76
N VAL A 163 34.87 -82.10 -21.05
CA VAL A 163 35.79 -83.15 -20.58
C VAL A 163 35.08 -84.11 -19.62
N TRP A 164 34.24 -83.60 -18.72
CA TRP A 164 33.50 -84.45 -17.79
C TRP A 164 32.37 -85.24 -18.43
N LEU A 165 31.64 -84.68 -19.40
CA LEU A 165 30.66 -85.44 -20.17
C LEU A 165 31.32 -86.61 -20.92
N TRP A 166 32.55 -86.41 -21.41
CA TRP A 166 33.34 -87.48 -22.01
C TRP A 166 33.76 -88.54 -20.97
N LEU A 167 34.25 -88.14 -19.80
CA LEU A 167 34.59 -89.07 -18.69
C LEU A 167 33.37 -89.84 -18.16
N ALA A 168 32.20 -89.20 -18.02
CA ALA A 168 30.97 -89.86 -17.63
C ALA A 168 30.51 -90.90 -18.67
N LYS A 169 30.73 -90.61 -19.96
CA LYS A 169 30.49 -91.57 -21.06
C LYS A 169 31.44 -92.76 -21.00
N ILE A 170 32.68 -92.57 -20.55
CA ILE A 170 33.60 -93.70 -20.29
C ILE A 170 33.16 -94.52 -19.08
N GLY A 171 32.67 -93.88 -18.02
CA GLY A 171 32.09 -94.57 -16.86
C GLY A 171 30.89 -95.45 -17.22
N SER A 172 30.04 -95.01 -18.15
CA SER A 172 28.91 -95.85 -18.62
C SER A 172 29.35 -96.99 -19.53
N VAL A 173 30.46 -96.85 -20.27
CA VAL A 173 31.08 -97.96 -21.02
C VAL A 173 31.74 -98.97 -20.08
N CYS A 174 32.40 -98.52 -18.98
CA CYS A 174 32.94 -99.41 -17.93
C CYS A 174 31.87 -100.41 -17.46
N ASN A 175 30.66 -99.92 -17.17
CA ASN A 175 29.58 -100.74 -16.62
C ASN A 175 28.96 -101.70 -17.65
N ARG A 176 29.11 -101.41 -18.95
CA ARG A 176 28.46 -102.17 -20.03
C ARG A 176 29.33 -103.29 -20.61
N GLU A 177 30.64 -103.06 -20.76
CA GLU A 177 31.52 -103.98 -21.49
C GLU A 177 32.29 -104.95 -20.57
N LEU A 178 32.50 -104.64 -19.27
CA LEU A 178 33.39 -105.41 -18.40
C LEU A 178 32.70 -106.45 -17.48
N GLY A 179 31.37 -106.40 -17.31
CA GLY A 179 30.70 -107.20 -16.27
C GLY A 179 31.32 -106.93 -14.88
N THR A 180 31.11 -107.82 -13.89
CA THR A 180 31.90 -107.72 -12.65
C THR A 180 33.31 -108.29 -12.91
N PRO A 181 34.39 -107.48 -12.86
CA PRO A 181 35.75 -107.92 -13.13
C PRO A 181 36.23 -108.99 -12.14
N TYR A 182 35.63 -109.04 -10.95
CA TYR A 182 35.77 -110.14 -10.00
C TYR A 182 35.41 -111.50 -10.62
N ALA A 183 34.28 -111.60 -11.34
CA ALA A 183 33.82 -112.86 -11.92
C ALA A 183 34.72 -113.34 -13.07
N SER A 184 35.19 -112.43 -13.93
CA SER A 184 36.15 -112.76 -15.00
C SER A 184 37.50 -113.22 -14.43
N CYS A 185 37.98 -112.60 -13.37
CA CYS A 185 39.23 -112.97 -12.71
C CYS A 185 39.16 -114.39 -12.10
N ILE A 186 38.09 -114.71 -11.37
CA ILE A 186 37.86 -116.05 -10.81
C ILE A 186 37.76 -117.11 -11.92
N ARG A 187 37.01 -116.81 -13.01
CA ARG A 187 36.86 -117.72 -14.14
C ARG A 187 38.20 -118.07 -14.78
N TYR A 188 39.11 -117.10 -14.92
CA TYR A 188 40.43 -117.34 -15.53
C TYR A 188 41.34 -118.20 -14.64
N ILE A 189 41.32 -117.97 -13.33
CA ILE A 189 42.03 -118.80 -12.35
C ILE A 189 41.51 -120.24 -12.37
N ASP A 190 40.19 -120.42 -12.41
CA ASP A 190 39.57 -121.75 -12.47
C ASP A 190 39.90 -122.47 -13.78
N GLN A 191 39.86 -121.76 -14.91
CA GLN A 191 40.24 -122.32 -16.21
C GLN A 191 41.73 -122.70 -16.29
N THR A 192 42.59 -121.98 -15.57
CA THR A 192 44.03 -122.28 -15.46
C THR A 192 44.27 -123.51 -14.60
N LYS A 193 43.54 -123.65 -13.48
CA LYS A 193 43.56 -124.85 -12.64
C LYS A 193 43.07 -126.07 -13.42
N ASP A 194 41.96 -125.96 -14.13
CA ASP A 194 41.41 -127.06 -14.95
C ASP A 194 42.35 -127.46 -16.10
N SER A 195 43.04 -126.49 -16.72
CA SER A 195 44.06 -126.79 -17.74
C SER A 195 45.28 -127.50 -17.14
N CYS A 196 45.73 -127.07 -15.96
CA CYS A 196 46.82 -127.72 -15.23
C CYS A 196 46.51 -129.18 -14.90
N GLU A 197 45.29 -129.47 -14.42
CA GLU A 197 44.85 -130.84 -14.11
C GLU A 197 44.84 -131.75 -15.35
N ARG A 198 44.52 -131.20 -16.54
CA ARG A 198 44.55 -131.95 -17.80
C ARG A 198 45.95 -132.23 -18.31
N THR A 199 46.91 -131.33 -18.08
CA THR A 199 48.29 -131.47 -18.59
C THR A 199 49.16 -132.35 -17.70
N LEU A 200 48.91 -132.38 -16.39
CA LEU A 200 49.70 -133.11 -15.39
C LEU A 200 48.83 -134.08 -14.55
N PRO A 201 48.31 -135.17 -15.14
CA PRO A 201 47.37 -136.07 -14.47
C PRO A 201 47.98 -136.81 -13.26
N LEU A 202 49.28 -137.10 -13.28
CA LEU A 202 49.99 -137.77 -12.18
C LEU A 202 50.30 -136.85 -10.98
N LEU A 203 50.26 -135.52 -11.16
CA LEU A 203 50.68 -134.52 -10.18
C LEU A 203 49.57 -133.48 -9.93
N PHE A 204 48.29 -133.89 -10.02
CA PHE A 204 47.13 -133.00 -9.97
C PHE A 204 47.07 -132.10 -8.71
N HIS A 205 47.67 -132.54 -7.61
CA HIS A 205 47.67 -131.84 -6.32
C HIS A 205 48.46 -130.52 -6.36
N LEU A 206 49.48 -130.41 -7.24
CA LEU A 206 50.22 -129.16 -7.44
C LEU A 206 49.37 -128.06 -8.09
N CYS A 207 48.33 -128.43 -8.86
CA CYS A 207 47.46 -127.47 -9.54
C CYS A 207 46.53 -126.68 -8.59
N TYR A 208 46.33 -127.16 -7.37
CA TYR A 208 45.54 -126.42 -6.36
C TYR A 208 46.23 -125.15 -5.85
N VAL A 209 47.55 -125.02 -6.00
CA VAL A 209 48.27 -123.78 -5.65
C VAL A 209 47.75 -122.59 -6.45
N VAL A 210 47.24 -122.81 -7.68
CA VAL A 210 46.64 -121.78 -8.54
C VAL A 210 45.40 -121.14 -7.89
N LEU A 211 44.62 -121.88 -7.08
CA LEU A 211 43.48 -121.31 -6.36
C LEU A 211 43.91 -120.32 -5.26
N GLY A 212 45.13 -120.40 -4.74
CA GLY A 212 45.66 -119.44 -3.76
C GLY A 212 45.68 -118.00 -4.30
N PHE A 213 45.81 -117.83 -5.63
CA PHE A 213 45.81 -116.52 -6.27
C PHE A 213 44.44 -115.84 -6.36
N ARG A 214 43.33 -116.51 -5.97
CA ARG A 214 41.98 -115.92 -5.96
C ARG A 214 41.87 -114.66 -5.10
N ILE A 215 42.74 -114.49 -4.09
CA ILE A 215 42.79 -113.29 -3.24
C ILE A 215 43.06 -112.03 -4.06
N ILE A 216 43.85 -112.12 -5.14
CA ILE A 216 44.15 -110.99 -6.03
C ILE A 216 42.88 -110.48 -6.71
N CYS A 217 41.91 -111.35 -7.02
CA CYS A 217 40.65 -110.96 -7.65
C CYS A 217 39.78 -110.03 -6.78
N LYS A 218 39.93 -110.07 -5.44
CA LYS A 218 39.22 -109.13 -4.55
C LYS A 218 39.76 -107.70 -4.63
N VAL A 219 41.03 -107.51 -4.95
CA VAL A 219 41.66 -106.18 -5.11
C VAL A 219 41.07 -105.45 -6.33
N VAL A 220 40.65 -106.20 -7.35
CA VAL A 220 40.06 -105.67 -8.58
C VAL A 220 38.67 -105.05 -8.35
N ASP A 221 37.92 -105.53 -7.37
CA ASP A 221 36.58 -105.02 -7.03
C ASP A 221 36.63 -103.61 -6.39
N ILE A 222 37.65 -103.35 -5.56
CA ILE A 222 37.87 -102.04 -4.93
C ILE A 222 38.25 -100.98 -5.98
N LEU A 223 39.04 -101.36 -6.99
CA LEU A 223 39.40 -100.48 -8.10
C LEU A 223 38.17 -100.10 -8.95
N GLN A 224 37.21 -101.00 -9.14
CA GLN A 224 35.97 -100.71 -9.87
C GLN A 224 35.13 -99.62 -9.16
N TYR A 225 34.99 -99.69 -7.84
CA TYR A 225 34.22 -98.72 -7.06
C TYR A 225 34.76 -97.29 -7.23
N LEU A 226 36.10 -97.16 -7.29
CA LEU A 226 36.78 -95.87 -7.45
C LEU A 226 36.61 -95.28 -8.86
N PHE A 227 36.66 -96.09 -9.91
CA PHE A 227 36.62 -95.58 -11.28
C PHE A 227 35.21 -95.44 -11.86
N CYS A 228 34.24 -96.25 -11.44
CA CYS A 228 32.94 -96.34 -12.13
C CYS A 228 31.77 -95.64 -11.38
N ILE A 229 31.91 -95.27 -10.10
CA ILE A 229 30.86 -94.55 -9.32
C ILE A 229 31.18 -93.05 -9.11
N ILE A 230 32.46 -92.70 -8.94
CA ILE A 230 32.91 -91.31 -8.74
C ILE A 230 32.49 -90.34 -9.89
N PRO A 231 32.41 -90.74 -11.17
CA PRO A 231 32.09 -89.80 -12.25
C PRO A 231 30.71 -89.12 -12.15
N GLN A 232 29.74 -89.70 -11.45
CA GLN A 232 28.35 -89.20 -11.45
C GLN A 232 28.09 -88.11 -10.37
N TYR A 233 28.88 -88.07 -9.29
CA TYR A 233 28.70 -87.15 -8.17
C TYR A 233 29.42 -85.79 -8.35
N ILE A 234 30.45 -85.74 -9.20
CA ILE A 234 31.32 -84.57 -9.34
C ILE A 234 30.69 -83.48 -10.25
N GLN A 235 29.86 -83.87 -11.22
CA GLN A 235 29.24 -82.92 -12.15
C GLN A 235 28.31 -81.92 -11.43
N THR A 236 27.48 -82.41 -10.51
CA THR A 236 26.55 -81.59 -9.72
C THR A 236 27.32 -80.69 -8.75
N PHE A 237 28.39 -81.22 -8.14
CA PHE A 237 29.26 -80.47 -7.23
C PHE A 237 29.94 -79.27 -7.93
N VAL A 238 30.50 -79.44 -9.13
CA VAL A 238 31.18 -78.35 -9.86
C VAL A 238 30.22 -77.23 -10.26
N GLN A 239 29.01 -77.56 -10.74
CA GLN A 239 28.03 -76.52 -11.11
C GLN A 239 27.46 -75.80 -9.89
N ALA A 240 27.10 -76.53 -8.84
CA ALA A 240 26.49 -75.96 -7.64
C ALA A 240 27.49 -75.13 -6.82
N ASN A 241 28.72 -75.62 -6.63
CA ASN A 241 29.68 -75.01 -5.69
C ASN A 241 30.73 -74.09 -6.33
N ILE A 242 30.91 -74.12 -7.65
CA ILE A 242 31.94 -73.30 -8.32
C ILE A 242 31.29 -72.31 -9.30
N GLY A 243 30.43 -72.79 -10.22
CA GLY A 243 29.90 -71.95 -11.30
C GLY A 243 28.97 -70.83 -10.83
N ASN A 244 27.92 -71.18 -10.08
CA ASN A 244 26.91 -70.23 -9.63
C ASN A 244 27.42 -69.18 -8.62
N PRO A 245 28.18 -69.54 -7.57
CA PRO A 245 28.66 -68.56 -6.61
C PRO A 245 29.67 -67.57 -7.22
N ILE A 246 30.57 -68.03 -8.09
CA ILE A 246 31.56 -67.14 -8.73
C ILE A 246 30.87 -66.14 -9.67
N THR A 247 29.89 -66.59 -10.46
CA THR A 247 29.15 -65.69 -11.35
C THR A 247 28.29 -64.70 -10.57
N ALA A 248 27.66 -65.12 -9.46
CA ALA A 248 26.94 -64.23 -8.57
C ALA A 248 27.84 -63.15 -7.93
N THR A 249 29.02 -63.54 -7.43
CA THR A 249 29.98 -62.58 -6.84
C THR A 249 30.53 -61.62 -7.88
N LEU A 250 30.89 -62.08 -9.08
CA LEU A 250 31.34 -61.20 -10.16
C LEU A 250 30.25 -60.25 -10.63
N ASN A 251 28.98 -60.67 -10.63
CA ASN A 251 27.85 -59.80 -10.93
C ASN A 251 27.62 -58.74 -9.86
N ARG A 252 27.72 -59.09 -8.56
CA ARG A 252 27.66 -58.11 -7.46
C ARG A 252 28.77 -57.06 -7.61
N VAL A 253 30.01 -57.48 -7.85
CA VAL A 253 31.12 -56.57 -8.10
C VAL A 253 30.83 -55.68 -9.31
N ARG A 254 30.29 -56.23 -10.41
CA ARG A 254 29.93 -55.45 -11.60
C ARG A 254 28.87 -54.38 -11.31
N GLU A 255 27.89 -54.67 -10.46
CA GLU A 255 26.79 -53.75 -10.10
C GLU A 255 27.29 -52.56 -9.27
N GLU A 256 28.26 -52.76 -8.39
CA GLU A 256 28.89 -51.68 -7.62
C GLU A 256 29.62 -50.64 -8.49
N PHE A 257 30.04 -51.02 -9.70
CA PHE A 257 30.72 -50.13 -10.66
C PHE A 257 29.79 -49.60 -11.76
N VAL A 258 28.49 -49.41 -11.45
CA VAL A 258 27.52 -48.76 -12.33
C VAL A 258 27.35 -47.28 -11.97
N PHE A 259 28.12 -46.42 -12.66
CA PHE A 259 27.98 -44.97 -12.53
C PHE A 259 27.01 -44.43 -13.59
N ASN A 260 25.81 -44.00 -13.16
CA ASN A 260 24.88 -43.21 -13.97
C ASN A 260 24.79 -41.80 -13.40
N ILE A 261 25.44 -40.84 -14.06
CA ILE A 261 25.54 -39.47 -13.58
C ILE A 261 24.69 -38.57 -14.47
N SER A 262 23.56 -38.12 -13.95
CA SER A 262 22.74 -37.05 -14.52
C SER A 262 22.79 -35.84 -13.58
N VAL A 263 23.17 -34.69 -14.11
CA VAL A 263 23.23 -33.44 -13.35
C VAL A 263 22.16 -32.51 -13.92
N VAL A 264 21.13 -32.23 -13.12
CA VAL A 264 20.02 -31.34 -13.49
C VAL A 264 20.03 -30.15 -12.55
N HIS A 265 20.20 -28.94 -13.09
CA HIS A 265 20.12 -27.71 -12.31
C HIS A 265 18.87 -26.93 -12.70
N HIS A 266 18.09 -26.55 -11.69
CA HIS A 266 16.94 -25.67 -11.84
C HIS A 266 17.23 -24.33 -11.15
N PHE A 267 17.78 -23.37 -11.90
CA PHE A 267 17.86 -21.98 -11.43
C PHE A 267 16.63 -21.21 -11.92
N HIS A 268 15.50 -21.36 -11.22
CA HIS A 268 14.34 -20.52 -11.45
C HIS A 268 14.49 -19.22 -10.66
N ILE A 269 14.90 -18.16 -11.35
CA ILE A 269 14.91 -16.79 -10.81
C ILE A 269 13.75 -16.06 -11.48
N SER A 270 12.57 -16.11 -10.88
CA SER A 270 11.41 -15.37 -11.37
C SER A 270 11.26 -14.06 -10.59
N LEU A 271 11.62 -12.95 -11.23
CA LEU A 271 11.28 -11.60 -10.77
C LEU A 271 9.97 -11.18 -11.45
N ASN A 272 8.87 -11.87 -11.15
CA ASN A 272 7.57 -11.57 -11.74
C ASN A 272 6.87 -10.49 -10.90
N ALA A 273 7.04 -9.22 -11.31
CA ALA A 273 6.22 -8.11 -10.82
C ALA A 273 5.04 -7.89 -11.78
N SER A 274 3.83 -7.74 -11.25
CA SER A 274 2.62 -7.47 -12.04
C SER A 274 2.58 -6.05 -12.62
N LYS A 275 3.36 -5.13 -12.05
CA LYS A 275 3.58 -3.76 -12.52
C LYS A 275 5.02 -3.36 -12.30
N SER A 276 5.57 -2.51 -13.17
CA SER A 276 6.87 -1.89 -12.89
C SER A 276 6.72 -0.87 -11.77
N LEU A 277 7.77 -0.70 -10.96
CA LEU A 277 7.76 0.26 -9.87
C LEU A 277 7.58 1.70 -10.40
N GLY A 278 8.16 2.02 -11.56
CA GLY A 278 7.90 3.27 -12.29
C GLY A 278 6.41 3.50 -12.62
N GLN A 279 5.69 2.47 -13.09
CA GLN A 279 4.24 2.56 -13.34
C GLN A 279 3.43 2.83 -12.07
N VAL A 280 3.82 2.28 -10.92
CA VAL A 280 3.14 2.56 -9.64
C VAL A 280 3.27 4.04 -9.27
N SER A 281 4.41 4.65 -9.52
CA SER A 281 4.63 6.08 -9.23
C SER A 281 3.81 7.00 -10.16
N LEU A 282 3.65 6.61 -11.43
CA LEU A 282 2.81 7.32 -12.40
C LEU A 282 1.33 7.20 -12.04
N ASP A 283 0.84 6.00 -11.71
CA ASP A 283 -0.54 5.77 -11.25
C ASP A 283 -0.87 6.63 -10.02
N MET A 284 0.09 6.80 -9.10
CA MET A 284 -0.08 7.67 -7.94
C MET A 284 -0.16 9.16 -8.32
N MET A 285 0.71 9.66 -9.21
CA MET A 285 0.63 11.04 -9.69
C MET A 285 -0.70 11.34 -10.40
N GLU A 286 -1.17 10.39 -11.22
CA GLU A 286 -2.43 10.52 -11.94
C GLU A 286 -3.60 10.58 -10.97
N ALA A 287 -3.62 9.70 -9.96
CA ALA A 287 -4.65 9.71 -8.92
C ALA A 287 -4.69 11.04 -8.14
N VAL A 288 -3.51 11.62 -7.86
CA VAL A 288 -3.39 12.94 -7.23
C VAL A 288 -3.97 14.04 -8.11
N HIS A 289 -3.62 14.05 -9.40
CA HIS A 289 -4.14 15.04 -10.34
C HIS A 289 -5.66 14.95 -10.48
N GLN A 290 -6.19 13.74 -10.62
CA GLN A 290 -7.62 13.48 -10.74
C GLN A 290 -8.42 13.94 -9.50
N HIS A 291 -7.89 13.75 -8.29
CA HIS A 291 -8.55 14.23 -7.07
C HIS A 291 -8.46 15.74 -6.88
N MET A 292 -7.50 16.42 -7.52
CA MET A 292 -7.28 17.86 -7.41
C MET A 292 -8.02 18.68 -8.47
N GLU A 293 -8.32 18.08 -9.62
CA GLU A 293 -9.09 18.68 -10.72
C GLU A 293 -10.42 19.35 -10.28
N PRO A 294 -11.28 18.73 -9.44
CA PRO A 294 -12.54 19.38 -9.04
C PRO A 294 -12.32 20.66 -8.22
N TYR A 295 -11.22 20.74 -7.46
CA TYR A 295 -10.91 21.94 -6.68
C TYR A 295 -10.46 23.07 -7.61
N HIS A 296 -9.61 22.81 -8.59
CA HIS A 296 -9.20 23.79 -9.61
C HIS A 296 -10.42 24.34 -10.37
N ARG A 297 -11.27 23.44 -10.89
CA ARG A 297 -12.53 23.83 -11.55
C ARG A 297 -13.44 24.64 -10.62
N SER A 298 -13.45 24.36 -9.32
CA SER A 298 -14.28 25.10 -8.35
C SER A 298 -13.86 26.57 -8.17
N LEU A 299 -12.57 26.92 -8.29
CA LEU A 299 -12.14 28.33 -8.25
C LEU A 299 -12.51 29.09 -9.53
N GLU A 300 -12.40 28.45 -10.69
CA GLU A 300 -12.87 29.03 -11.95
C GLU A 300 -14.38 29.28 -11.89
N VAL A 301 -15.16 28.33 -11.36
CA VAL A 301 -16.59 28.53 -11.12
C VAL A 301 -16.84 29.64 -10.07
N PHE A 302 -15.97 29.78 -9.07
CA PHE A 302 -16.09 30.83 -8.05
C PHE A 302 -15.98 32.24 -8.65
N SER A 303 -15.24 32.44 -9.74
CA SER A 303 -15.18 33.73 -10.43
C SER A 303 -16.55 34.15 -10.97
N TYR A 304 -17.25 33.23 -11.65
CA TYR A 304 -18.62 33.44 -12.11
C TYR A 304 -19.63 33.58 -10.96
N ILE A 305 -19.47 32.81 -9.89
CA ILE A 305 -20.29 32.92 -8.67
C ILE A 305 -20.09 34.29 -8.01
N SER A 306 -18.91 34.90 -8.09
CA SER A 306 -18.65 36.19 -7.44
C SER A 306 -19.54 37.32 -7.99
N VAL A 307 -19.81 37.33 -9.30
CA VAL A 307 -20.75 38.27 -9.93
C VAL A 307 -22.18 38.00 -9.46
N LEU A 308 -22.60 36.73 -9.47
CA LEU A 308 -23.91 36.31 -8.94
C LEU A 308 -24.07 36.67 -7.46
N ALA A 309 -22.99 36.58 -6.68
CA ALA A 309 -22.98 36.94 -5.28
C ALA A 309 -23.18 38.45 -5.07
N ILE A 310 -22.57 39.30 -5.90
CA ILE A 310 -22.81 40.76 -5.88
C ILE A 310 -24.28 41.06 -6.20
N LEU A 311 -24.85 40.41 -7.23
CA LEU A 311 -26.26 40.56 -7.58
C LEU A 311 -27.16 40.08 -6.44
N TYR A 312 -26.82 38.97 -5.78
CA TYR A 312 -27.53 38.43 -4.64
C TYR A 312 -27.50 39.37 -3.42
N LEU A 313 -26.34 40.00 -3.13
CA LEU A 313 -26.24 41.03 -2.07
C LEU A 313 -27.11 42.25 -2.40
N GLY A 314 -27.15 42.66 -3.67
CA GLY A 314 -28.07 43.70 -4.15
C GLY A 314 -29.53 43.32 -3.97
N PHE A 315 -29.91 42.08 -4.31
CA PHE A 315 -31.25 41.54 -4.08
C PHE A 315 -31.62 41.53 -2.60
N GLN A 316 -30.71 41.11 -1.72
CA GLN A 316 -30.91 41.13 -0.27
C GLN A 316 -31.11 42.55 0.26
N ALA A 317 -30.35 43.53 -0.24
CA ALA A 317 -30.55 44.94 0.10
C ALA A 317 -31.93 45.44 -0.34
N ILE A 318 -32.38 45.12 -1.55
CA ILE A 318 -33.72 45.47 -2.05
C ILE A 318 -34.81 44.81 -1.20
N ARG A 319 -34.65 43.53 -0.86
CA ARG A 319 -35.58 42.79 0.00
C ARG A 319 -35.63 43.35 1.42
N TYR A 320 -34.48 43.73 1.99
CA TYR A 320 -34.40 44.38 3.29
C TYR A 320 -35.15 45.71 3.27
N ARG A 321 -34.87 46.56 2.27
CA ARG A 321 -35.59 47.83 2.08
C ARG A 321 -37.10 47.62 1.96
N ARG A 322 -37.55 46.66 1.14
CA ARG A 322 -38.98 46.39 0.96
C ARG A 322 -39.65 46.03 2.29
N ARG A 323 -39.05 45.11 3.05
CA ARG A 323 -39.56 44.74 4.38
C ARG A 323 -39.51 45.89 5.37
N TYR A 324 -38.43 46.67 5.39
CA TYR A 324 -38.29 47.84 6.24
C TYR A 324 -39.41 48.88 6.02
N LEU A 325 -39.89 49.01 4.77
CA LEU A 325 -40.94 49.95 4.40
C LEU A 325 -42.36 49.42 4.65
N TRP A 326 -42.58 48.10 4.61
CA TRP A 326 -43.93 47.51 4.67
C TRP A 326 -44.25 46.82 6.00
N ASP A 327 -43.24 46.38 6.75
CA ASP A 327 -43.41 45.60 7.98
C ASP A 327 -42.84 46.37 9.18
N ASP A 328 -43.73 46.83 10.06
CA ASP A 328 -43.38 47.60 11.25
C ASP A 328 -42.74 46.75 12.35
N THR A 329 -42.86 45.43 12.28
CA THR A 329 -42.27 44.50 13.25
C THR A 329 -40.84 44.09 12.86
N PHE A 330 -40.51 44.18 11.57
CA PHE A 330 -39.25 43.72 11.01
C PHE A 330 -38.05 44.54 11.48
N ASP A 331 -37.14 43.94 12.25
CA ASP A 331 -35.90 44.61 12.75
C ASP A 331 -36.20 45.91 13.53
N ASN A 332 -37.38 46.00 14.15
CA ASN A 332 -37.82 47.14 14.95
C ASN A 332 -37.55 46.90 16.44
N VAL A 333 -36.27 46.83 16.82
CA VAL A 333 -35.84 46.53 18.19
C VAL A 333 -34.93 47.61 18.79
N TYR A 334 -34.74 48.72 18.07
CA TYR A 334 -33.74 49.72 18.40
C TYR A 334 -34.35 50.91 19.16
N ILE A 335 -33.71 51.27 20.27
CA ILE A 335 -34.04 52.48 21.04
C ILE A 335 -33.14 53.61 20.56
N THR A 336 -33.64 54.40 19.61
CA THR A 336 -32.92 55.55 19.02
C THR A 336 -33.03 56.80 19.89
N ARG A 337 -32.20 57.83 19.62
CA ARG A 337 -32.33 59.13 20.31
C ARG A 337 -33.71 59.76 20.11
N ASN A 338 -34.26 59.66 18.89
CA ASN A 338 -35.60 60.15 18.56
C ASN A 338 -36.70 59.38 19.32
N PHE A 339 -36.49 58.08 19.61
CA PHE A 339 -37.40 57.31 20.46
C PHE A 339 -37.40 57.81 21.91
N VAL A 340 -36.22 58.12 22.45
CA VAL A 340 -36.10 58.69 23.81
C VAL A 340 -36.80 60.05 23.88
N GLU A 341 -36.62 60.91 22.87
CA GLU A 341 -37.29 62.21 22.79
C GLU A 341 -38.82 62.08 22.69
N LEU A 342 -39.31 61.10 21.94
CA LEU A 342 -40.74 60.78 21.88
C LEU A 342 -41.28 60.37 23.25
N ASP A 343 -40.55 59.53 23.99
CA ASP A 343 -40.97 59.07 25.32
C ASP A 343 -40.96 60.20 26.36
N LEU A 344 -39.97 61.11 26.30
CA LEU A 344 -39.92 62.32 27.13
C LEU A 344 -41.12 63.24 26.86
N ARG A 345 -41.46 63.48 25.59
CA ARG A 345 -42.66 64.26 25.22
C ARG A 345 -43.97 63.60 25.68
N CYS A 346 -44.02 62.27 25.75
CA CYS A 346 -45.15 61.57 26.36
C CYS A 346 -45.20 61.81 27.87
N ALA A 347 -44.06 61.78 28.55
CA ALA A 347 -43.95 62.04 30.00
C ALA A 347 -44.43 63.46 30.36
N GLU A 348 -43.98 64.48 29.62
CA GLU A 348 -44.41 65.88 29.80
C GLU A 348 -45.92 66.07 29.67
N LYS A 349 -46.56 65.26 28.82
CA LYS A 349 -48.01 65.28 28.58
C LYS A 349 -48.81 64.37 29.52
N GLY A 350 -48.18 63.78 30.53
CA GLY A 350 -48.84 62.84 31.45
C GLY A 350 -49.30 61.53 30.80
N ARG A 351 -48.72 61.14 29.65
CA ARG A 351 -49.01 59.88 28.95
C ARG A 351 -48.10 58.75 29.47
N PRO A 352 -48.50 57.47 29.33
CA PRO A 352 -47.68 56.34 29.77
C PRO A 352 -46.32 56.31 29.07
N THR A 353 -45.27 56.08 29.85
CA THR A 353 -43.87 56.06 29.39
C THR A 353 -43.33 54.63 29.28
N VAL A 354 -42.38 54.44 28.36
CA VAL A 354 -41.70 53.15 28.15
C VAL A 354 -40.41 53.06 28.97
N LEU A 355 -39.68 54.16 29.15
CA LEU A 355 -38.42 54.16 29.90
C LEU A 355 -38.67 54.36 31.41
N PRO A 356 -37.90 53.70 32.32
CA PRO A 356 -36.75 52.83 32.04
C PRO A 356 -37.12 51.40 31.61
N LEU A 357 -36.23 50.77 30.83
CA LEU A 357 -36.40 49.36 30.42
C LEU A 357 -36.05 48.40 31.57
N THR A 358 -36.90 47.39 31.76
CA THR A 358 -36.66 46.27 32.69
C THR A 358 -35.46 45.42 32.24
N ALA A 359 -34.85 44.66 33.16
CA ALA A 359 -33.71 43.79 32.85
C ALA A 359 -34.01 42.76 31.74
N ARG A 360 -35.26 42.26 31.66
CA ARG A 360 -35.70 41.34 30.60
C ARG A 360 -35.81 42.06 29.25
N GLU A 361 -36.37 43.28 29.24
CA GLU A 361 -36.54 44.10 28.04
C GLU A 361 -35.20 44.56 27.46
N ARG A 362 -34.21 44.92 28.30
CA ARG A 362 -32.84 45.26 27.85
C ARG A 362 -32.15 44.13 27.09
N GLY A 363 -32.60 42.88 27.27
CA GLY A 363 -32.11 41.74 26.49
C GLY A 363 -32.67 41.66 25.06
N ARG A 364 -33.76 42.39 24.76
CA ARG A 364 -34.46 42.41 23.46
C ARG A 364 -34.37 43.77 22.77
N TYR A 365 -34.55 44.87 23.50
CA TYR A 365 -34.49 46.24 22.99
C TYR A 365 -33.14 46.86 23.32
N ILE A 366 -32.45 47.36 22.29
CA ILE A 366 -31.05 47.80 22.39
C ILE A 366 -30.86 49.17 21.73
N PRO A 367 -29.97 50.03 22.26
CA PRO A 367 -29.53 51.20 21.53
C PRO A 367 -28.72 50.80 20.27
N PRO A 368 -28.89 51.47 19.11
CA PRO A 368 -28.13 51.15 17.89
C PRO A 368 -26.61 51.15 18.11
N ALA A 369 -26.11 52.16 18.83
CA ALA A 369 -24.69 52.38 19.10
C ALA A 369 -24.18 51.63 20.35
N ALA A 370 -24.99 50.77 20.96
CA ALA A 370 -24.57 50.03 22.15
C ALA A 370 -23.50 48.98 21.80
N LEU A 371 -22.40 48.95 22.56
CA LEU A 371 -21.36 47.95 22.38
C LEU A 371 -21.78 46.55 22.85
N TRP A 372 -22.79 46.43 23.72
CA TRP A 372 -23.27 45.12 24.17
C TRP A 372 -24.20 44.45 23.14
N LEU A 373 -24.14 43.12 23.13
CA LEU A 373 -24.96 42.26 22.27
C LEU A 373 -26.28 41.90 22.95
N SER A 374 -27.39 41.95 22.20
CA SER A 374 -28.68 41.41 22.61
C SER A 374 -28.61 39.88 22.81
N LYS A 375 -29.61 39.28 23.47
CA LYS A 375 -29.64 37.82 23.68
C LYS A 375 -29.61 37.04 22.36
N LYS A 376 -30.28 37.56 21.33
CA LYS A 376 -30.33 36.94 19.99
C LYS A 376 -28.98 37.06 19.28
N GLU A 377 -28.36 38.25 19.31
CA GLU A 377 -27.05 38.48 18.70
C GLU A 377 -25.97 37.68 19.42
N ARG A 378 -25.99 37.57 20.75
CA ARG A 378 -25.01 36.79 21.52
C ARG A 378 -25.06 35.30 21.19
N ARG A 379 -26.25 34.72 21.05
CA ARG A 379 -26.40 33.33 20.61
C ARG A 379 -25.85 33.13 19.20
N GLN A 380 -26.16 34.05 18.28
CA GLN A 380 -25.64 33.98 16.91
C GLN A 380 -24.12 34.17 16.86
N TYR A 381 -23.58 35.08 17.67
CA TYR A 381 -22.15 35.31 17.83
C TYR A 381 -21.43 34.04 18.30
N GLY A 382 -21.93 33.38 19.34
CA GLY A 382 -21.36 32.12 19.84
C GLY A 382 -21.31 31.02 18.77
N ILE A 383 -22.39 30.83 18.01
CA ILE A 383 -22.43 29.87 16.89
C ILE A 383 -21.39 30.24 15.82
N GLN A 384 -21.22 31.53 15.53
CA GLN A 384 -20.26 32.01 14.54
C GLN A 384 -18.80 31.83 14.97
N VAL A 385 -18.48 32.14 16.22
CA VAL A 385 -17.15 31.96 16.80
C VAL A 385 -16.78 30.48 16.86
N MET A 386 -17.69 29.62 17.32
CA MET A 386 -17.47 28.17 17.34
C MET A 386 -17.23 27.62 15.92
N GLY A 387 -18.01 28.08 14.94
CA GLY A 387 -17.80 27.72 13.54
C GLY A 387 -16.42 28.17 13.05
N PHE A 388 -16.04 29.42 13.30
CA PHE A 388 -14.72 29.95 12.94
C PHE A 388 -13.58 29.12 13.56
N LEU A 389 -13.63 28.87 14.87
CA LEU A 389 -12.61 28.10 15.58
C LEU A 389 -12.42 26.71 14.99
N ARG A 390 -13.51 26.01 14.65
CA ARG A 390 -13.46 24.70 14.00
C ARG A 390 -12.72 24.75 12.66
N HIS A 391 -12.97 25.77 11.84
CA HIS A 391 -12.33 25.89 10.52
C HIS A 391 -10.91 26.42 10.59
N VAL A 392 -10.56 27.22 11.60
CA VAL A 392 -9.16 27.59 11.89
C VAL A 392 -8.38 26.36 12.32
N LEU A 393 -8.93 25.51 13.18
CA LEU A 393 -8.30 24.27 13.58
C LEU A 393 -8.01 23.36 12.37
N LEU A 394 -8.99 23.20 11.47
CA LEU A 394 -8.82 22.44 10.24
C LEU A 394 -7.74 23.07 9.34
N GLY A 395 -7.83 24.37 9.04
CA GLY A 395 -6.86 25.05 8.18
C GLY A 395 -5.44 24.99 8.74
N LEU A 396 -5.29 25.23 10.04
CA LEU A 396 -4.01 25.13 10.74
C LEU A 396 -3.44 23.70 10.69
N SER A 397 -4.28 22.67 10.83
CA SER A 397 -3.82 21.28 10.73
C SER A 397 -3.27 20.93 9.34
N ILE A 398 -3.87 21.45 8.27
CA ILE A 398 -3.38 21.24 6.89
C ILE A 398 -2.07 21.99 6.68
N ILE A 399 -1.98 23.24 7.13
CA ILE A 399 -0.75 24.05 7.07
C ILE A 399 0.40 23.37 7.84
N LEU A 400 0.12 22.89 9.05
CA LEU A 400 1.12 22.17 9.85
C LEU A 400 1.52 20.85 9.18
N ALA A 401 0.59 20.14 8.54
CA ALA A 401 0.90 18.93 7.79
C ALA A 401 1.80 19.25 6.57
N ASP A 402 1.56 20.35 5.87
CA ASP A 402 2.37 20.76 4.74
C ASP A 402 3.82 21.09 5.15
N TYR A 403 3.98 22.00 6.12
CA TYR A 403 5.31 22.29 6.67
C TYR A 403 5.98 21.06 7.28
N GLY A 404 5.21 20.22 7.99
CA GLY A 404 5.72 19.01 8.64
C GLY A 404 6.21 17.96 7.65
N ILE A 405 5.46 17.73 6.56
CA ILE A 405 5.86 16.80 5.50
C ILE A 405 7.06 17.36 4.74
N PHE A 406 7.05 18.64 4.37
CA PHE A 406 8.19 19.29 3.73
C PHE A 406 9.47 19.14 4.57
N TRP A 407 9.43 19.51 5.85
CA TRP A 407 10.57 19.39 6.75
C TRP A 407 11.02 17.94 6.95
N LEU A 408 10.07 17.00 7.06
CA LEU A 408 10.40 15.59 7.20
C LEU A 408 11.12 15.07 5.95
N LEU A 409 10.63 15.41 4.75
CA LEU A 409 11.24 15.02 3.49
C LEU A 409 12.60 15.69 3.27
N ASP A 410 12.76 16.95 3.66
CA ASP A 410 14.03 17.66 3.59
C ASP A 410 15.06 17.07 4.57
N LEU A 411 14.64 16.72 5.79
CA LEU A 411 15.46 15.99 6.75
C LEU A 411 15.88 14.63 6.18
N PHE A 412 14.94 13.89 5.58
CA PHE A 412 15.25 12.63 4.90
C PHE A 412 16.22 12.84 3.75
N ARG A 413 16.03 13.86 2.91
CA ARG A 413 16.95 14.22 1.84
C ARG A 413 18.36 14.48 2.38
N HIS A 414 18.48 15.27 3.44
CA HIS A 414 19.78 15.57 4.05
C HIS A 414 20.44 14.32 4.64
N GLN A 415 19.70 13.52 5.41
CA GLN A 415 20.22 12.31 6.06
C GLN A 415 20.54 11.18 5.07
N LEU A 416 19.73 11.03 4.02
CA LEU A 416 19.87 10.00 2.98
C LEU A 416 20.80 10.43 1.82
N SER A 417 21.23 11.69 1.77
CA SER A 417 22.21 12.16 0.78
C SER A 417 23.60 11.54 0.99
N GLY A 418 23.87 11.02 2.19
CA GLY A 418 25.02 10.15 2.44
C GLY A 418 24.76 8.74 1.89
N GLU A 419 25.70 8.18 1.14
CA GLU A 419 25.61 6.80 0.65
C GLU A 419 25.42 5.83 1.83
N ILE A 420 24.19 5.35 2.04
CA ILE A 420 23.93 4.26 2.99
C ILE A 420 24.40 2.97 2.32
N ILE A 421 25.69 2.70 2.51
CA ILE A 421 26.28 1.41 2.19
C ILE A 421 25.83 0.44 3.27
N SER A 422 24.86 -0.42 2.98
CA SER A 422 24.57 -1.53 3.88
C SER A 422 25.76 -2.50 3.83
N ARG A 423 26.58 -2.46 4.87
CA ARG A 423 27.64 -3.45 5.10
C ARG A 423 26.99 -4.63 5.81
N ALA A 424 27.22 -5.85 5.33
CA ALA A 424 26.91 -7.03 6.12
C ALA A 424 27.69 -6.92 7.46
N PRO A 425 27.03 -7.06 8.63
CA PRO A 425 27.64 -6.76 9.92
C PRO A 425 28.82 -7.68 10.29
N SER A 426 29.03 -8.76 9.54
CA SER A 426 30.24 -9.59 9.61
C SER A 426 30.54 -10.22 8.25
N MET A 427 31.61 -9.77 7.60
CA MET A 427 32.22 -10.45 6.45
C MET A 427 32.95 -11.68 6.97
N MET A 428 32.61 -12.88 6.51
CA MET A 428 33.25 -14.11 6.95
C MET A 428 34.28 -14.53 5.91
N THR A 429 35.55 -14.20 6.15
CA THR A 429 36.66 -14.61 5.28
C THR A 429 37.03 -16.07 5.56
N VAL A 430 36.60 -16.97 4.69
CA VAL A 430 36.97 -18.39 4.74
C VAL A 430 38.24 -18.57 3.92
N ASN A 431 39.32 -19.03 4.55
CA ASN A 431 40.56 -19.37 3.84
C ASN A 431 40.65 -20.90 3.66
N VAL A 432 40.85 -21.36 2.43
CA VAL A 432 40.94 -22.78 2.11
C VAL A 432 42.41 -23.13 1.87
N SER A 433 43.04 -23.80 2.83
CA SER A 433 44.44 -24.24 2.73
C SER A 433 44.53 -25.71 2.31
N GLY A 434 45.14 -25.95 1.14
CA GLY A 434 45.43 -27.29 0.65
C GLY A 434 45.59 -27.32 -0.87
N THR A 435 46.39 -28.26 -1.37
CA THR A 435 46.61 -28.48 -2.82
C THR A 435 45.92 -29.79 -3.22
N GLY A 436 44.75 -29.70 -3.85
CA GLY A 436 43.99 -30.87 -4.31
C GLY A 436 42.59 -30.50 -4.81
N TYR A 437 41.94 -31.42 -5.52
CA TYR A 437 40.62 -31.20 -6.14
C TYR A 437 39.53 -30.75 -5.16
N THR A 438 39.54 -31.26 -3.92
CA THR A 438 38.60 -30.85 -2.88
C THR A 438 38.82 -29.38 -2.48
N SER A 439 40.08 -28.97 -2.35
CA SER A 439 40.46 -27.58 -2.05
C SER A 439 39.96 -26.63 -3.14
N GLU A 440 40.13 -26.98 -4.41
CA GLU A 440 39.65 -26.18 -5.54
C GLU A 440 38.12 -26.05 -5.59
N ILE A 441 37.38 -27.12 -5.26
CA ILE A 441 35.92 -27.08 -5.14
C ILE A 441 35.49 -26.14 -4.01
N PHE A 442 36.13 -26.24 -2.85
CA PHE A 442 35.85 -25.36 -1.72
C PHE A 442 36.26 -23.91 -2.01
N GLN A 443 37.34 -23.67 -2.76
CA GLN A 443 37.73 -22.34 -3.23
C GLN A 443 36.67 -21.73 -4.16
N ASP A 444 36.11 -22.49 -5.11
CA ASP A 444 35.04 -22.01 -5.98
C ASP A 444 33.77 -21.66 -5.16
N LEU A 445 33.42 -22.48 -4.17
CA LEU A 445 32.27 -22.24 -3.29
C LEU A 445 32.46 -21.03 -2.38
N VAL A 446 33.66 -20.89 -1.79
CA VAL A 446 34.04 -19.73 -0.99
C VAL A 446 34.11 -18.47 -1.85
N SER A 447 34.54 -18.56 -3.11
CA SER A 447 34.54 -17.43 -4.04
C SER A 447 33.12 -16.94 -4.36
N ALA A 448 32.17 -17.86 -4.58
CA ALA A 448 30.76 -17.52 -4.80
C ALA A 448 30.15 -16.86 -3.55
N PHE A 449 30.49 -17.37 -2.36
CA PHE A 449 30.06 -16.82 -1.08
C PHE A 449 30.66 -15.43 -0.81
N ASN A 450 31.95 -15.25 -1.04
CA ASN A 450 32.62 -13.96 -0.91
C ASN A 450 32.05 -12.94 -1.91
N MET A 451 31.74 -13.32 -3.15
CA MET A 451 31.08 -12.43 -4.13
C MET A 451 29.68 -11.97 -3.69
N LEU A 452 28.95 -12.80 -2.94
CA LEU A 452 27.67 -12.43 -2.34
C LEU A 452 27.84 -11.49 -1.14
N GLN A 453 28.94 -11.62 -0.39
CA GLN A 453 29.24 -10.83 0.81
C GLN A 453 29.92 -9.48 0.50
N GLU A 454 30.91 -9.43 -0.40
CA GLU A 454 31.82 -8.28 -0.61
C GLU A 454 31.17 -7.08 -1.28
N GLY A 455 29.95 -7.24 -1.79
CA GLY A 455 29.26 -6.15 -2.46
C GLY A 455 28.73 -5.09 -1.48
N LYS A 456 29.25 -3.87 -1.57
CA LYS A 456 28.61 -2.65 -1.04
C LYS A 456 27.24 -2.45 -1.71
N VAL A 457 26.12 -2.76 -1.04
CA VAL A 457 24.79 -2.43 -1.60
C VAL A 457 24.53 -0.98 -1.22
N SER A 458 24.44 -0.10 -2.22
CA SER A 458 23.92 1.24 -2.01
C SER A 458 22.40 1.14 -2.07
N VAL A 459 21.74 1.10 -0.90
CA VAL A 459 20.26 0.97 -0.85
C VAL A 459 19.59 2.26 -1.34
N LEU A 460 20.31 3.38 -1.35
CA LEU A 460 19.86 4.64 -1.94
C LEU A 460 21.05 5.36 -2.60
N SER A 461 21.01 5.48 -3.93
CA SER A 461 21.95 6.29 -4.71
C SER A 461 21.38 7.71 -4.86
N GLN A 462 22.23 8.72 -5.15
CA GLN A 462 21.79 10.09 -5.44
C GLN A 462 20.75 10.17 -6.56
N VAL A 463 20.65 9.13 -7.39
CA VAL A 463 19.67 9.00 -8.48
C VAL A 463 18.21 8.96 -7.97
N CYS A 464 17.96 8.49 -6.74
CA CYS A 464 16.60 8.38 -6.18
C CYS A 464 16.32 9.44 -5.09
N LEU A 465 16.99 10.60 -5.16
CA LEU A 465 16.88 11.62 -4.12
C LEU A 465 15.48 12.25 -4.11
N ILE A 466 14.92 12.41 -2.92
CA ILE A 466 13.65 13.11 -2.73
C ILE A 466 13.87 14.59 -3.00
N GLU A 467 13.07 15.17 -3.89
CA GLU A 467 13.00 16.61 -4.12
C GLU A 467 11.73 17.16 -3.45
N PRO A 468 11.81 17.66 -2.22
CA PRO A 468 10.66 18.24 -1.53
C PRO A 468 10.24 19.56 -2.21
N VAL A 469 8.94 19.77 -2.31
CA VAL A 469 8.32 21.00 -2.82
C VAL A 469 8.06 21.95 -1.66
N GLU A 470 8.63 23.15 -1.75
CA GLU A 470 8.54 24.17 -0.70
C GLU A 470 7.14 24.80 -0.65
N PRO A 471 6.59 25.05 0.55
CA PRO A 471 5.33 25.78 0.71
C PRO A 471 5.39 27.21 0.19
N ASP A 472 4.48 27.59 -0.71
CA ASP A 472 4.42 28.96 -1.26
C ASP A 472 3.93 29.99 -0.23
N HIS A 473 4.83 30.79 0.33
CA HIS A 473 4.51 31.82 1.32
C HIS A 473 3.43 32.81 0.86
N SER A 474 3.32 33.12 -0.43
CA SER A 474 2.36 34.12 -0.93
C SER A 474 0.92 33.63 -0.79
N THR A 475 0.67 32.35 -1.11
CA THR A 475 -0.62 31.69 -0.90
C THR A 475 -0.97 31.61 0.59
N TYR A 476 -0.01 31.34 1.46
CA TYR A 476 -0.22 31.30 2.92
C TYR A 476 -0.61 32.67 3.50
N ILE A 477 0.06 33.73 3.06
CA ILE A 477 -0.30 35.11 3.45
C ILE A 477 -1.73 35.41 3.00
N THR A 478 -2.09 35.03 1.77
CA THR A 478 -3.45 35.22 1.23
C THR A 478 -4.50 34.46 2.04
N ILE A 479 -4.24 33.19 2.39
CA ILE A 479 -5.10 32.40 3.28
C ILE A 479 -5.23 33.09 4.65
N GLY A 480 -4.12 33.56 5.23
CA GLY A 480 -4.11 34.30 6.49
C GLY A 480 -4.97 35.57 6.45
N ILE A 481 -4.89 36.34 5.36
CA ILE A 481 -5.74 37.53 5.14
C ILE A 481 -7.22 37.14 5.06
N LEU A 482 -7.57 36.05 4.37
CA LEU A 482 -8.96 35.57 4.29
C LEU A 482 -9.50 35.13 5.66
N TYR A 483 -8.71 34.41 6.45
CA TYR A 483 -9.07 34.06 7.83
C TYR A 483 -9.17 35.30 8.74
N GLY A 484 -8.29 36.29 8.56
CA GLY A 484 -8.36 37.58 9.25
C GLY A 484 -9.63 38.36 8.90
N LEU A 485 -10.00 38.41 7.61
CA LEU A 485 -11.26 39.02 7.16
C LEU A 485 -12.47 38.27 7.72
N TRP A 486 -12.42 36.95 7.77
CA TRP A 486 -13.49 36.16 8.38
C TRP A 486 -13.59 36.40 9.89
N LEU A 487 -12.47 36.50 10.60
CA LEU A 487 -12.45 36.90 12.02
C LEU A 487 -13.07 38.30 12.21
N PHE A 488 -12.70 39.25 11.35
CA PHE A 488 -13.29 40.58 11.35
C PHE A 488 -14.82 40.53 11.14
N ILE A 489 -15.30 39.75 10.16
CA ILE A 489 -16.74 39.57 9.91
C ILE A 489 -17.44 38.92 11.11
N THR A 490 -16.82 37.95 11.78
CA THR A 490 -17.44 37.29 12.93
C THR A 490 -17.52 38.19 14.16
N ILE A 491 -16.52 39.04 14.39
CA ILE A 491 -16.52 40.03 15.48
C ILE A 491 -17.48 41.17 15.19
N PHE A 492 -17.34 41.82 14.03
CA PHE A 492 -18.03 43.07 13.70
C PHE A 492 -19.35 42.88 12.96
N GLY A 493 -19.66 41.68 12.46
CA GLY A 493 -20.81 41.44 11.60
C GLY A 493 -22.17 41.72 12.27
N SER A 494 -22.26 41.52 13.58
CA SER A 494 -23.46 41.89 14.35
C SER A 494 -23.68 43.40 14.38
N TYR A 495 -22.62 44.19 14.58
CA TYR A 495 -22.67 45.66 14.55
C TYR A 495 -22.93 46.19 13.13
N MET A 496 -22.31 45.58 12.11
CA MET A 496 -22.59 45.91 10.71
C MET A 496 -24.05 45.61 10.35
N ALA A 497 -24.64 44.53 10.87
CA ALA A 497 -26.05 44.24 10.64
C ALA A 497 -26.98 45.36 11.14
N ARG A 498 -26.62 46.08 12.23
CA ARG A 498 -27.36 47.24 12.76
C ARG A 498 -27.23 48.48 11.88
N LEU A 499 -26.10 48.64 11.19
CA LEU A 499 -25.90 49.74 10.24
C LEU A 499 -26.95 49.75 9.12
N ARG A 500 -27.51 48.58 8.75
CA ARG A 500 -28.60 48.49 7.77
C ARG A 500 -29.83 49.30 8.19
N GLN A 501 -30.22 49.21 9.46
CA GLN A 501 -31.34 49.98 10.00
C GLN A 501 -31.00 51.47 10.00
N ALA A 502 -29.78 51.85 10.40
CA ALA A 502 -29.34 53.24 10.39
C ALA A 502 -29.34 53.86 8.97
N VAL A 503 -28.91 53.10 7.96
CA VAL A 503 -28.98 53.53 6.54
C VAL A 503 -30.44 53.76 6.13
N CYS A 504 -31.34 52.82 6.41
CA CYS A 504 -32.76 52.99 6.07
C CYS A 504 -33.41 54.16 6.82
N ALA A 505 -33.09 54.35 8.10
CA ALA A 505 -33.61 55.46 8.91
C ALA A 505 -33.16 56.84 8.37
N ALA A 506 -31.92 56.94 7.87
CA ALA A 506 -31.41 58.16 7.27
C ALA A 506 -32.11 58.51 5.94
N TYR A 507 -32.44 57.52 5.11
CA TYR A 507 -33.11 57.72 3.82
C TYR A 507 -34.64 57.85 3.91
N TYR A 508 -35.28 57.26 4.94
CA TYR A 508 -36.73 57.25 5.14
C TYR A 508 -37.12 57.75 6.54
N PRO A 509 -36.88 59.05 6.85
CA PRO A 509 -37.11 59.59 8.19
C PRO A 509 -38.59 59.63 8.59
N SER A 510 -39.51 59.81 7.63
CA SER A 510 -40.96 59.76 7.89
C SER A 510 -41.39 58.35 8.31
N ARG A 511 -40.95 57.34 7.57
CA ARG A 511 -41.27 55.94 7.88
C ARG A 511 -40.66 55.49 9.21
N GLU A 512 -39.46 55.95 9.54
CA GLU A 512 -38.85 55.64 10.85
C GLU A 512 -39.67 56.23 12.00
N LYS A 513 -40.28 57.42 11.85
CA LYS A 513 -41.18 57.99 12.89
C LYS A 513 -42.40 57.11 13.15
N GLU A 514 -43.03 56.60 12.10
CA GLU A 514 -44.18 55.68 12.22
C GLU A 514 -43.78 54.39 12.94
N ARG A 515 -42.64 53.81 12.56
CA ARG A 515 -42.11 52.59 13.16
C ARG A 515 -41.71 52.77 14.62
N MET A 516 -41.15 53.92 14.97
CA MET A 516 -40.86 54.28 16.37
C MET A 516 -42.14 54.41 17.21
N ALA A 517 -43.18 55.05 16.67
CA ALA A 517 -44.47 55.16 17.35
C ALA A 517 -45.15 53.78 17.54
N PHE A 518 -45.07 52.91 16.52
CA PHE A 518 -45.52 51.53 16.61
C PHE A 518 -44.72 50.73 17.66
N LEU A 519 -43.40 50.90 17.72
CA LEU A 519 -42.56 50.26 18.74
C LEU A 519 -42.93 50.73 20.16
N HIS A 520 -43.21 52.02 20.34
CA HIS A 520 -43.62 52.59 21.62
C HIS A 520 -44.94 51.96 22.10
N SER A 521 -45.95 51.94 21.23
CA SER A 521 -47.26 51.36 21.56
C SER A 521 -47.20 49.86 21.83
N ILE A 522 -46.35 49.12 21.11
CA ILE A 522 -46.27 47.67 21.29
C ILE A 522 -45.57 47.26 22.58
N ILE A 523 -44.59 48.05 23.04
CA ILE A 523 -43.93 47.79 24.33
C ILE A 523 -44.93 48.01 25.46
N LEU A 524 -45.70 49.11 25.43
CA LEU A 524 -46.76 49.38 26.40
C LEU A 524 -47.84 48.29 26.37
N ALA A 525 -48.32 47.89 25.19
CA ALA A 525 -49.30 46.83 25.05
C ALA A 525 -48.81 45.48 25.62
N ARG A 526 -47.53 45.15 25.43
CA ARG A 526 -46.90 43.95 26.02
C ARG A 526 -46.83 44.02 27.54
N ARG A 527 -46.48 45.18 28.11
CA ARG A 527 -46.46 45.38 29.58
C ARG A 527 -47.85 45.25 30.17
N ASP A 528 -48.84 45.91 29.57
CA ASP A 528 -50.25 45.81 29.98
C ASP A 528 -50.76 44.38 29.92
N TRP A 529 -50.44 43.67 28.84
CA TRP A 529 -50.84 42.28 28.67
C TRP A 529 -50.18 41.37 29.71
N LEU A 530 -48.88 41.54 29.98
CA LEU A 530 -48.19 40.79 31.04
C LEU A 530 -48.81 41.08 32.40
N ALA A 531 -49.11 42.35 32.72
CA ALA A 531 -49.77 42.73 33.96
C ALA A 531 -51.20 42.18 34.07
N ALA A 532 -51.94 42.13 32.95
CA ALA A 532 -53.27 41.54 32.89
C ALA A 532 -53.23 40.00 33.02
N ALA A 533 -52.26 39.34 32.38
CA ALA A 533 -52.05 37.89 32.47
C ALA A 533 -51.67 37.47 33.89
N LEU A 534 -50.80 38.23 34.56
CA LEU A 534 -50.44 38.01 35.97
C LEU A 534 -51.65 38.19 36.90
N ARG A 535 -52.52 39.19 36.65
CA ARG A 535 -53.76 39.39 37.41
C ARG A 535 -54.84 38.32 37.13
N ARG A 536 -54.94 37.83 35.89
CA ARG A 536 -55.91 36.80 35.46
C ARG A 536 -55.51 35.36 35.79
N GLY A 537 -54.32 35.13 36.36
CA GLY A 537 -54.04 33.89 37.07
C GLY A 537 -55.04 33.60 38.21
N GLY A 538 -55.89 34.57 38.59
CA GLY A 538 -56.97 34.43 39.57
C GLY A 538 -58.42 34.53 39.06
N THR A 539 -58.75 35.08 37.89
CA THR A 539 -60.17 35.20 37.44
C THR A 539 -60.33 35.30 35.91
N ARG A 540 -61.28 34.50 35.37
CA ARG A 540 -61.60 34.36 33.93
C ARG A 540 -62.64 35.39 33.46
N SER A 541 -62.21 36.49 32.83
CA SER A 541 -62.97 37.14 31.73
C SER A 541 -62.09 38.14 30.96
N MET A 542 -62.09 38.05 29.63
CA MET A 542 -61.34 38.93 28.72
C MET A 542 -62.27 39.95 28.06
N ASP A 543 -62.23 41.19 28.55
CA ASP A 543 -62.92 42.34 27.94
C ASP A 543 -62.36 42.65 26.53
N ASN A 544 -63.16 43.33 25.69
CA ASN A 544 -62.91 43.59 24.26
C ASN A 544 -61.59 44.32 24.00
N GLY A 545 -61.17 45.23 24.90
CA GLY A 545 -59.86 45.89 24.83
C GLY A 545 -58.67 44.93 25.00
N GLY A 546 -58.85 43.82 25.70
CA GLY A 546 -57.84 42.77 25.86
C GLY A 546 -57.64 41.93 24.59
N LYS A 547 -58.70 41.72 23.79
CA LYS A 547 -58.64 40.97 22.52
C LYS A 547 -57.86 41.73 21.45
N SER A 548 -58.08 43.04 21.33
CA SER A 548 -57.34 43.92 20.41
C SER A 548 -55.83 43.96 20.74
N LYS A 549 -55.48 44.05 22.03
CA LYS A 549 -54.08 44.01 22.49
C LYS A 549 -53.41 42.65 22.26
N LEU A 550 -54.14 41.54 22.47
CA LEU A 550 -53.64 40.18 22.16
C LEU A 550 -53.35 40.01 20.66
N PHE A 551 -54.23 40.55 19.80
CA PHE A 551 -54.07 40.50 18.35
C PHE A 551 -52.82 41.27 17.89
N LEU A 552 -52.57 42.47 18.44
CA LEU A 552 -51.32 43.23 18.20
C LEU A 552 -50.07 42.46 18.62
N ILE A 553 -50.12 41.73 19.75
CA ILE A 553 -48.98 40.93 20.23
C ILE A 553 -48.75 39.71 19.33
N LEU A 554 -49.82 39.03 18.88
CA LEU A 554 -49.74 37.87 17.99
C LEU A 554 -49.19 38.23 16.60
N ILE A 555 -49.52 39.40 16.07
CA ILE A 555 -48.96 39.91 14.81
C ILE A 555 -47.46 40.23 14.93
N SER A 556 -46.98 40.54 16.14
CA SER A 556 -45.60 40.99 16.39
C SER A 556 -44.59 39.90 16.75
N ARG A 557 -44.97 38.62 16.58
CA ARG A 557 -44.22 37.49 17.15
C ARG A 557 -43.16 36.93 16.21
#